data_AF-K0RH73-F1
#
_entry.id   AF-K0RH73-F1
#
_cell.length_a   1.000
_cell.length_b   1.000
_cell.length_c   1.000
_cell.angle_alpha   90.00
_cell.angle_beta   90.00
_cell.angle_gamma   90.00
#
_symmetry.space_group_name_H-M   'P 1'
#
loop_
_entity.id
_entity.type
_entity.pdbx_description
1 polymer ?
#
loop_
_entity_poly.entity_id
_entity_poly.type
_entity_poly.pdbx_seq_one_letter_code
_entity_poly.pdbx_strand_id
1 'polypeptide(L)'
;MPPYCITMSDQKTNDVVVCNVEVEKQSAIQLMRNCIDTNDWMSLPFAMQSCNEIQFVGGWDGDEKIELQRLVAKMRENAPLKDKRYMLQAVSRYGRMLYYASSELRSDKTVVLAAVSTFGTALKFAHPRLRADKEVVLAAVRQDGMAIEFSSDELKADPLVISECNWERIKSVLQYADESAKDDYDHVMNVIKNDGRELQYVSKRLQKNQEVVFAAVAQNGAALEFASKELQDNRNIVLKAVESHGLSLRYAGEELRSDREVVLLAVSNDSNALAWASRSLRTDSEIALAAIYTKGSGMFKAVGMTCGGPRCHI
;
A
#
# COMPACT_ATOMS: atom_id res chain seq x y z
N MET A 1 -12.00 -12.50 17.44
CA MET A 1 -10.72 -12.66 18.15
C MET A 1 -10.84 -13.93 18.98
N PRO A 2 -9.93 -14.92 18.86
CA PRO A 2 -9.89 -16.01 19.83
C PRO A 2 -9.45 -15.45 21.21
N PRO A 3 -9.79 -16.11 22.33
CA PRO A 3 -9.74 -15.57 23.70
C PRO A 3 -8.32 -15.56 24.28
N TYR A 4 -7.37 -14.99 23.54
CA TYR A 4 -5.97 -14.89 23.92
C TYR A 4 -5.58 -13.40 23.86
N CYS A 5 -6.01 -12.61 24.84
CA CYS A 5 -5.56 -11.23 24.98
C CYS A 5 -4.15 -11.19 25.56
N ILE A 6 -3.21 -10.56 24.85
CA ILE A 6 -1.88 -10.22 25.35
C ILE A 6 -1.75 -8.71 25.26
N THR A 7 -1.60 -8.03 26.40
CA THR A 7 -1.21 -6.61 26.44
C THR A 7 0.28 -6.49 26.18
N MET A 8 0.64 -5.76 25.14
CA MET A 8 2.02 -5.39 24.83
C MET A 8 2.33 -4.05 25.51
N SER A 9 3.33 -3.99 26.40
CA SER A 9 3.99 -2.72 26.73
C SER A 9 5.49 -2.82 26.47
N ASP A 10 5.90 -2.14 25.42
CA ASP A 10 7.27 -1.81 25.10
C ASP A 10 7.58 -0.45 25.74
N GLN A 11 8.65 -0.35 26.53
CA GLN A 11 9.22 0.97 26.74
C GLN A 11 10.74 1.07 26.65
N LYS A 12 11.58 0.06 26.97
CA LYS A 12 13.04 0.33 27.02
C LYS A 12 14.04 -0.80 26.66
N THR A 13 13.67 -2.07 26.52
CA THR A 13 14.66 -3.17 26.36
C THR A 13 14.16 -4.32 25.49
N ASN A 14 14.96 -4.69 24.51
CA ASN A 14 14.52 -5.14 23.19
C ASN A 14 14.41 -6.67 22.99
N ASP A 15 13.96 -7.50 23.96
CA ASP A 15 13.92 -8.97 23.73
C ASP A 15 12.93 -9.82 24.57
N VAL A 16 11.97 -9.27 25.32
CA VAL A 16 11.06 -10.10 26.13
C VAL A 16 9.62 -10.00 25.64
N VAL A 17 9.16 -10.99 24.89
CA VAL A 17 7.73 -11.19 24.59
C VAL A 17 7.08 -11.85 25.81
N VAL A 18 6.18 -11.13 26.47
CA VAL A 18 5.43 -11.59 27.66
C VAL A 18 4.04 -12.03 27.22
N CYS A 19 3.66 -13.27 27.56
CA CYS A 19 2.34 -13.83 27.31
C CYS A 19 1.48 -13.77 28.57
N ASN A 20 0.35 -13.04 28.54
CA ASN A 20 -0.69 -13.12 29.58
C ASN A 20 -1.64 -14.27 29.24
N VAL A 21 -1.74 -15.26 30.12
CA VAL A 21 -2.60 -16.45 29.91
C VAL A 21 -3.93 -16.23 30.62
N GLU A 22 -4.89 -15.58 29.96
CA GLU A 22 -6.32 -15.54 30.36
C GLU A 22 -7.10 -16.72 29.73
N VAL A 23 -6.53 -17.93 29.81
CA VAL A 23 -7.14 -19.15 29.30
C VAL A 23 -7.65 -19.95 30.51
N GLU A 24 -8.69 -20.78 30.34
CA GLU A 24 -8.94 -21.87 31.28
C GLU A 24 -7.63 -22.65 31.47
N LYS A 25 -7.05 -22.57 32.67
CA LYS A 25 -5.64 -22.96 32.92
C LYS A 25 -5.33 -24.40 32.51
N GLN A 26 -6.27 -25.31 32.75
CA GLN A 26 -6.15 -26.72 32.37
C GLN A 26 -6.13 -26.90 30.84
N SER A 27 -6.89 -26.08 30.11
CA SER A 27 -6.95 -26.11 28.64
C SER A 27 -5.62 -25.66 28.02
N ALA A 28 -4.92 -24.69 28.62
CA ALA A 28 -3.59 -24.25 28.15
C ALA A 28 -2.50 -25.31 28.39
N ILE A 29 -2.47 -25.91 29.57
CA ILE A 29 -1.55 -27.01 29.91
C ILE A 29 -1.80 -28.21 28.98
N GLN A 30 -3.06 -28.60 28.80
CA GLN A 30 -3.42 -29.73 27.94
C GLN A 30 -3.08 -29.46 26.47
N LEU A 31 -3.32 -28.23 25.99
CA LEU A 31 -2.95 -27.84 24.63
C LEU A 31 -1.43 -27.95 24.42
N MET A 32 -0.61 -27.44 25.35
CA MET A 32 0.85 -27.57 25.25
C MET A 32 1.31 -29.03 25.28
N ARG A 33 0.74 -29.86 26.16
CA ARG A 33 1.05 -31.30 26.20
C ARG A 33 0.74 -31.94 24.85
N ASN A 34 -0.46 -31.72 24.32
CA ASN A 34 -0.85 -32.24 23.01
C ASN A 34 0.13 -31.79 21.92
N CYS A 35 0.53 -30.52 21.89
CA CYS A 35 1.50 -30.01 20.92
C CYS A 35 2.88 -30.66 21.06
N ILE A 36 3.38 -30.85 22.29
CA ILE A 36 4.65 -31.54 22.57
C ILE A 36 4.59 -33.00 22.12
N ASP A 37 3.52 -33.71 22.47
CA ASP A 37 3.38 -35.15 22.23
C ASP A 37 3.18 -35.46 20.74
N THR A 38 2.45 -34.61 20.03
CA THR A 38 2.17 -34.78 18.59
C THR A 38 3.17 -34.07 17.69
N ASN A 39 4.01 -33.21 18.26
CA ASN A 39 4.85 -32.25 17.54
C ASN A 39 4.05 -31.33 16.59
N ASP A 40 2.75 -31.14 16.83
CA ASP A 40 1.88 -30.22 16.11
C ASP A 40 1.78 -28.88 16.84
N TRP A 41 2.66 -27.94 16.49
CA TRP A 41 2.68 -26.62 17.09
C TRP A 41 1.70 -25.65 16.45
N MET A 42 1.02 -26.02 15.35
CA MET A 42 0.06 -25.13 14.68
C MET A 42 -1.18 -24.85 15.54
N SER A 43 -1.46 -25.76 16.48
CA SER A 43 -2.55 -25.68 17.44
C SER A 43 -2.25 -24.73 18.62
N LEU A 44 -0.97 -24.41 18.87
CA LEU A 44 -0.55 -23.51 19.94
C LEU A 44 -0.55 -22.05 19.46
N PRO A 45 -1.16 -21.09 20.17
CA PRO A 45 -1.09 -19.67 19.79
C PRO A 45 0.36 -19.21 19.59
N PHE A 46 0.66 -18.61 18.43
CA PHE A 46 2.03 -18.24 18.05
C PHE A 46 2.74 -17.35 19.06
N ALA A 47 2.02 -16.47 19.76
CA ALA A 47 2.60 -15.65 20.82
C ALA A 47 3.28 -16.52 21.89
N MET A 48 2.68 -17.66 22.26
CA MET A 48 3.26 -18.60 23.23
C MET A 48 4.54 -19.25 22.70
N GLN A 49 4.64 -19.50 21.40
CA GLN A 49 5.84 -20.07 20.78
C GLN A 49 7.02 -19.10 20.76
N SER A 50 6.73 -17.79 20.70
CA SER A 50 7.73 -16.71 20.70
C SER A 50 8.04 -16.13 22.09
N CYS A 51 7.40 -16.63 23.16
CA CYS A 51 7.51 -16.05 24.50
C CYS A 51 8.81 -16.47 25.22
N ASN A 52 9.66 -15.49 25.52
CA ASN A 52 10.91 -15.66 26.28
C ASN A 52 10.67 -15.76 27.78
N GLU A 53 9.60 -15.15 28.28
CA GLU A 53 9.16 -15.27 29.67
C GLU A 53 7.62 -15.34 29.72
N ILE A 54 7.10 -16.05 30.72
CA ILE A 54 5.66 -16.16 30.95
C ILE A 54 5.35 -15.48 32.27
N GLN A 55 4.53 -14.43 32.21
CA GLN A 55 3.98 -13.81 33.40
C GLN A 55 2.60 -14.39 33.68
N PHE A 56 2.43 -14.93 34.88
CA PHE A 56 1.17 -15.48 35.32
C PHE A 56 0.29 -14.36 35.86
N VAL A 57 -0.84 -14.11 35.19
CA VAL A 57 -1.88 -13.18 35.66
C VAL A 57 -3.03 -14.00 36.24
N GLY A 58 -3.48 -13.68 37.46
CA GLY A 58 -4.60 -14.37 38.14
C GLY A 58 -4.20 -15.48 39.12
N GLY A 59 -5.18 -16.28 39.56
CA GLY A 59 -5.09 -17.22 40.68
C GLY A 59 -4.46 -18.58 40.37
N TRP A 60 -3.37 -18.63 39.58
CA TRP A 60 -2.60 -19.85 39.30
C TRP A 60 -1.99 -20.46 40.57
N ASP A 61 -2.18 -21.76 40.81
CA ASP A 61 -1.53 -22.44 41.93
C ASP A 61 -0.05 -22.76 41.63
N GLY A 62 0.68 -23.23 42.64
CA GLY A 62 2.12 -23.49 42.53
C GLY A 62 2.47 -24.60 41.55
N ASP A 63 1.66 -25.66 41.51
CA ASP A 63 1.90 -26.84 40.67
C ASP A 63 1.57 -26.56 39.20
N GLU A 64 0.49 -25.84 38.93
CA GLU A 64 0.10 -25.34 37.61
C GLU A 64 1.21 -24.49 36.99
N LYS A 65 1.85 -23.61 37.79
CA LYS A 65 2.97 -22.76 37.33
C LYS A 65 4.20 -23.58 36.97
N ILE A 66 4.59 -24.51 37.83
CA ILE A 66 5.76 -25.38 37.62
C ILE A 66 5.57 -26.24 36.37
N GLU A 67 4.38 -26.81 36.18
CA GLU A 67 4.10 -27.64 35.03
C GLU A 67 4.10 -26.83 33.72
N LEU A 68 3.49 -25.64 33.70
CA LEU A 68 3.53 -24.79 32.51
C LEU A 68 4.96 -24.38 32.14
N GLN A 69 5.77 -24.01 33.14
CA GLN A 69 7.19 -23.69 32.93
C GLN A 69 7.96 -24.88 32.35
N ARG A 70 7.70 -26.11 32.84
CA ARG A 70 8.29 -27.33 32.30
C ARG A 70 7.89 -27.57 30.83
N LEU A 71 6.62 -27.42 30.49
CA LEU A 71 6.13 -27.62 29.12
C LEU A 71 6.73 -26.58 28.17
N VAL A 72 6.90 -25.34 28.63
CA VAL A 72 7.52 -24.27 27.85
C VAL A 72 9.01 -24.53 27.63
N ALA A 73 9.71 -25.07 28.63
CA ALA A 73 11.08 -25.54 28.45
C ALA A 73 11.18 -26.64 27.38
N LYS A 74 10.29 -27.65 27.41
CA LYS A 74 10.22 -28.70 26.38
C LYS A 74 9.89 -28.16 24.98
N MET A 75 8.96 -27.22 24.88
CA MET A 75 8.67 -26.54 23.62
C MET A 75 9.91 -25.82 23.06
N ARG A 76 10.71 -25.19 23.94
CA ARG A 76 11.96 -24.53 23.55
C ARG A 76 13.03 -25.53 23.08
N GLU A 77 13.12 -26.70 23.72
CA GLU A 77 13.99 -27.79 23.29
C GLU A 77 13.63 -28.28 21.87
N ASN A 78 12.33 -28.42 21.58
CA ASN A 78 11.84 -28.80 20.25
C ASN A 78 11.99 -27.70 19.19
N ALA A 79 12.25 -26.46 19.62
CA ALA A 79 12.57 -25.29 18.80
C ALA A 79 11.76 -25.19 17.48
N PRO A 80 10.42 -25.19 17.53
CA PRO A 80 9.59 -25.24 16.32
C PRO A 80 9.90 -24.09 15.35
N LEU A 81 10.26 -22.91 15.86
CA LEU A 81 10.65 -21.75 15.05
C LEU A 81 12.00 -21.88 14.33
N LYS A 82 12.80 -22.91 14.66
CA LYS A 82 14.02 -23.33 13.95
C LYS A 82 13.78 -24.53 13.03
N ASP A 83 12.67 -25.24 13.20
CA ASP A 83 12.31 -26.36 12.35
C ASP A 83 11.75 -25.87 11.00
N LYS A 84 12.44 -26.21 9.92
CA LYS A 84 12.06 -25.79 8.56
C LYS A 84 10.69 -26.33 8.14
N ARG A 85 10.35 -27.58 8.49
CA ARG A 85 9.11 -28.22 8.07
C ARG A 85 7.92 -27.54 8.75
N TYR A 86 8.02 -27.30 10.04
CA TYR A 86 7.03 -26.54 10.79
C TYR A 86 6.91 -25.12 10.23
N MET A 87 8.04 -24.42 10.04
CA MET A 87 8.01 -23.06 9.53
C MET A 87 7.35 -22.97 8.15
N LEU A 88 7.61 -23.91 7.25
CA LEU A 88 6.94 -23.98 5.95
C LEU A 88 5.42 -24.12 6.08
N GLN A 89 4.94 -24.97 6.98
CA GLN A 89 3.49 -25.11 7.24
C GLN A 89 2.90 -23.82 7.82
N ALA A 90 3.62 -23.18 8.74
CA ALA A 90 3.19 -21.94 9.38
C ALA A 90 3.09 -20.78 8.37
N VAL A 91 4.13 -20.52 7.59
CA VAL A 91 4.15 -19.42 6.61
C VAL A 91 3.22 -19.66 5.42
N SER A 92 2.94 -20.92 5.08
CA SER A 92 1.95 -21.27 4.05
C SER A 92 0.51 -20.95 4.46
N ARG A 93 0.21 -20.84 5.76
CA ARG A 93 -1.10 -20.39 6.26
C ARG A 93 -1.10 -18.92 6.63
N TYR A 94 0.02 -18.44 7.19
CA TYR A 94 0.17 -17.09 7.70
C TYR A 94 1.57 -16.55 7.37
N GLY A 95 1.77 -15.93 6.20
CA GLY A 95 3.10 -15.48 5.76
C GLY A 95 3.84 -14.54 6.73
N ARG A 96 3.11 -13.78 7.55
CA ARG A 96 3.66 -12.96 8.66
C ARG A 96 4.48 -13.76 9.69
N MET A 97 4.35 -15.09 9.71
CA MET A 97 5.12 -15.98 10.60
C MET A 97 6.61 -15.94 10.34
N LEU A 98 7.06 -15.48 9.17
CA LEU A 98 8.47 -15.30 8.87
C LEU A 98 9.18 -14.39 9.89
N TYR A 99 8.46 -13.45 10.52
CA TYR A 99 8.99 -12.61 11.60
C TYR A 99 9.55 -13.42 12.77
N TYR A 100 8.94 -14.56 13.10
CA TYR A 100 9.34 -15.38 14.24
C TYR A 100 10.37 -16.45 13.88
N ALA A 101 10.63 -16.66 12.59
CA ALA A 101 11.60 -17.64 12.13
C ALA A 101 13.02 -17.28 12.62
N SER A 102 13.86 -18.30 12.80
CA SER A 102 15.28 -18.10 13.10
C SER A 102 16.00 -17.37 11.97
N SER A 103 17.17 -16.80 12.23
CA SER A 103 17.98 -16.10 11.23
C SER A 103 18.35 -17.00 10.03
N GLU A 104 18.60 -18.30 10.29
CA GLU A 104 18.87 -19.30 9.26
C GLU A 104 17.65 -19.49 8.35
N LEU A 105 16.45 -19.60 8.91
CA LEU A 105 15.22 -19.78 8.14
C LEU A 105 14.77 -18.49 7.42
N ARG A 106 15.03 -17.31 7.98
CA ARG A 106 14.84 -16.03 7.26
C ARG A 106 15.83 -15.86 6.10
N SER A 107 16.88 -16.66 6.08
CA SER A 107 17.84 -16.74 4.98
C SER A 107 17.52 -17.89 4.02
N ASP A 108 16.55 -18.76 4.32
CA ASP A 108 16.17 -19.89 3.48
C ASP A 108 15.18 -19.44 2.39
N LYS A 109 15.60 -19.51 1.13
CA LYS A 109 14.81 -19.04 -0.01
C LYS A 109 13.45 -19.73 -0.11
N THR A 110 13.37 -21.03 0.20
CA THR A 110 12.10 -21.80 0.12
C THR A 110 11.11 -21.31 1.17
N VAL A 111 11.58 -21.09 2.40
CA VAL A 111 10.74 -20.56 3.50
C VAL A 111 10.26 -19.15 3.17
N VAL A 112 11.16 -18.29 2.71
CA VAL A 112 10.81 -16.90 2.36
C VAL A 112 9.83 -16.86 1.19
N LEU A 113 10.03 -17.65 0.13
CA LEU A 113 9.08 -17.75 -0.98
C LEU A 113 7.68 -18.15 -0.51
N ALA A 114 7.58 -19.19 0.30
CA ALA A 114 6.29 -19.64 0.84
C ALA A 114 5.61 -18.54 1.70
N ALA A 115 6.39 -17.75 2.44
CA ALA A 115 5.87 -16.63 3.22
C ALA A 115 5.36 -15.48 2.35
N VAL A 116 6.15 -15.02 1.39
CA VAL A 116 5.78 -13.87 0.54
C VAL A 116 4.64 -14.20 -0.41
N SER A 117 4.47 -15.46 -0.80
CA SER A 117 3.32 -15.91 -1.59
C SER A 117 1.97 -15.77 -0.88
N THR A 118 1.95 -15.73 0.46
CA THR A 118 0.70 -15.53 1.23
C THR A 118 0.61 -14.15 1.89
N PHE A 119 1.76 -13.49 2.10
CA PHE A 119 1.84 -12.15 2.68
C PHE A 119 3.09 -11.43 2.13
N GLY A 120 2.95 -10.66 1.05
CA GLY A 120 4.07 -10.08 0.29
C GLY A 120 5.00 -9.21 1.14
N THR A 121 4.44 -8.41 2.06
CA THR A 121 5.23 -7.59 2.98
C THR A 121 6.00 -8.38 4.05
N ALA A 122 5.86 -9.73 4.09
CA ALA A 122 6.78 -10.59 4.84
C ALA A 122 8.24 -10.43 4.39
N LEU A 123 8.47 -9.94 3.16
CA LEU A 123 9.80 -9.66 2.61
C LEU A 123 10.68 -8.83 3.55
N LYS A 124 10.08 -7.92 4.34
CA LYS A 124 10.80 -7.10 5.34
C LYS A 124 11.55 -7.89 6.41
N PHE A 125 11.14 -9.14 6.64
CA PHE A 125 11.76 -10.03 7.61
C PHE A 125 12.83 -10.93 6.99
N ALA A 126 12.88 -11.03 5.66
CA ALA A 126 13.87 -11.85 4.98
C ALA A 126 15.29 -11.28 5.14
N HIS A 127 16.28 -12.15 5.09
CA HIS A 127 17.68 -11.75 5.06
C HIS A 127 17.95 -10.78 3.89
N PRO A 128 18.81 -9.74 4.04
CA PRO A 128 19.11 -8.77 2.98
C PRO A 128 19.42 -9.39 1.61
N ARG A 129 20.18 -10.51 1.59
CA ARG A 129 20.46 -11.27 0.36
C ARG A 129 19.21 -11.69 -0.43
N LEU A 130 18.12 -12.04 0.26
CA LEU A 130 16.86 -12.46 -0.37
C LEU A 130 15.97 -11.26 -0.69
N ARG A 131 16.16 -10.12 -0.02
CA ARG A 131 15.55 -8.84 -0.41
C ARG A 131 16.16 -8.25 -1.69
N ALA A 132 17.35 -8.73 -2.06
CA ALA A 132 18.00 -8.48 -3.35
C ALA A 132 17.85 -9.66 -4.34
N ASP A 133 17.13 -10.73 -3.98
CA ASP A 133 16.87 -11.85 -4.88
C ASP A 133 15.63 -11.54 -5.74
N LYS A 134 15.85 -11.38 -7.04
CA LYS A 134 14.80 -10.95 -7.99
C LYS A 134 13.60 -11.89 -8.01
N GLU A 135 13.78 -13.21 -7.85
CA GLU A 135 12.68 -14.17 -7.85
C GLU A 135 11.81 -14.00 -6.60
N VAL A 136 12.46 -13.84 -5.43
CA VAL A 136 11.76 -13.61 -4.17
C VAL A 136 11.00 -12.29 -4.20
N VAL A 137 11.63 -11.21 -4.69
CA VAL A 137 10.99 -9.89 -4.79
C VAL A 137 9.82 -9.93 -5.77
N LEU A 138 9.96 -10.56 -6.94
CA LEU A 138 8.86 -10.71 -7.89
C LEU A 138 7.67 -11.45 -7.28
N ALA A 139 7.91 -12.54 -6.53
CA ALA A 139 6.85 -13.25 -5.83
C ALA A 139 6.14 -12.35 -4.80
N ALA A 140 6.89 -11.51 -4.08
CA ALA A 140 6.36 -10.62 -3.07
C ALA A 140 5.53 -9.46 -3.66
N VAL A 141 6.06 -8.76 -4.68
CA VAL A 141 5.40 -7.56 -5.25
C VAL A 141 4.15 -7.89 -6.06
N ARG A 142 4.09 -9.08 -6.67
CA ARG A 142 2.88 -9.59 -7.33
C ARG A 142 1.75 -9.84 -6.33
N GLN A 143 2.11 -10.27 -5.12
CA GLN A 143 1.14 -10.55 -4.07
C GLN A 143 0.66 -9.24 -3.41
N ASP A 144 1.60 -8.37 -3.05
CA ASP A 144 1.34 -7.05 -2.47
C ASP A 144 2.40 -6.05 -2.95
N GLY A 145 1.99 -5.07 -3.76
CA GLY A 145 2.89 -4.10 -4.35
C GLY A 145 3.70 -3.30 -3.32
N MET A 146 3.18 -3.14 -2.09
CA MET A 146 3.92 -2.51 -0.98
C MET A 146 5.19 -3.25 -0.59
N ALA A 147 5.33 -4.54 -0.97
CA ALA A 147 6.54 -5.29 -0.70
C ALA A 147 7.80 -4.68 -1.35
N ILE A 148 7.65 -3.88 -2.41
CA ILE A 148 8.78 -3.24 -3.11
C ILE A 148 9.59 -2.32 -2.17
N GLU A 149 8.95 -1.72 -1.16
CA GLU A 149 9.59 -0.91 -0.12
C GLU A 149 10.77 -1.64 0.54
N PHE A 150 10.66 -2.96 0.69
CA PHE A 150 11.63 -3.79 1.41
C PHE A 150 12.70 -4.42 0.52
N SER A 151 12.59 -4.27 -0.80
CA SER A 151 13.59 -4.75 -1.76
C SER A 151 14.86 -3.89 -1.77
N SER A 152 15.92 -4.37 -2.40
CA SER A 152 17.13 -3.57 -2.60
C SER A 152 16.87 -2.41 -3.58
N ASP A 153 17.66 -1.34 -3.50
CA ASP A 153 17.45 -0.15 -4.32
C ASP A 153 17.58 -0.45 -5.82
N GLU A 154 18.45 -1.41 -6.19
CA GLU A 154 18.57 -1.89 -7.57
C GLU A 154 17.28 -2.53 -8.08
N LEU A 155 16.58 -3.30 -7.24
CA LEU A 155 15.33 -3.96 -7.62
C LEU A 155 14.11 -3.03 -7.54
N LYS A 156 14.16 -1.98 -6.72
CA LYS A 156 13.16 -0.90 -6.78
C LYS A 156 13.18 -0.20 -8.13
N ALA A 157 14.38 -0.10 -8.74
CA ALA A 157 14.55 0.50 -10.05
C ALA A 157 14.33 -0.46 -11.24
N ASP A 158 14.23 -1.76 -10.99
CA ASP A 158 14.18 -2.79 -12.03
C ASP A 158 12.84 -2.74 -12.81
N PRO A 159 12.87 -2.57 -14.15
CA PRO A 159 11.66 -2.43 -14.95
C PRO A 159 10.71 -3.63 -14.87
N LEU A 160 11.24 -4.86 -14.77
CA LEU A 160 10.41 -6.05 -14.67
C LEU A 160 9.72 -6.11 -13.31
N VAL A 161 10.43 -5.79 -12.22
CA VAL A 161 9.84 -5.73 -10.87
C VAL A 161 8.69 -4.72 -10.84
N ILE A 162 8.91 -3.51 -11.37
CA ILE A 162 7.90 -2.43 -11.42
C ILE A 162 6.67 -2.86 -12.23
N SER A 163 6.86 -3.47 -13.40
CA SER A 163 5.75 -3.92 -14.25
C SER A 163 4.90 -5.03 -13.63
N GLU A 164 5.49 -5.81 -12.72
CA GLU A 164 4.86 -6.95 -12.07
C GLU A 164 4.30 -6.62 -10.68
N CYS A 165 4.49 -5.37 -10.21
CA CYS A 165 3.89 -4.90 -8.96
C CYS A 165 2.36 -4.98 -9.02
N ASN A 166 1.75 -5.39 -7.93
CA ASN A 166 0.31 -5.23 -7.75
C ASN A 166 -0.02 -3.75 -7.48
N TRP A 167 -0.33 -3.01 -8.54
CA TRP A 167 -0.63 -1.58 -8.50
C TRP A 167 -1.94 -1.21 -7.80
N GLU A 168 -2.85 -2.15 -7.58
CA GLU A 168 -4.07 -1.89 -6.80
C GLU A 168 -3.79 -1.77 -5.29
N ARG A 169 -2.71 -2.43 -4.84
CA ARG A 169 -2.32 -2.50 -3.43
C ARG A 169 -1.10 -1.66 -3.10
N ILE A 170 -0.46 -1.05 -4.09
CA ILE A 170 0.66 -0.15 -3.87
C ILE A 170 0.16 1.28 -3.62
N LYS A 171 0.81 1.98 -2.69
CA LYS A 171 0.56 3.41 -2.49
C LYS A 171 1.35 4.26 -3.49
N SER A 172 2.64 3.97 -3.61
CA SER A 172 3.54 4.56 -4.60
C SER A 172 4.86 3.81 -4.64
N VAL A 173 5.43 3.66 -5.83
CA VAL A 173 6.80 3.14 -6.01
C VAL A 173 7.84 4.22 -5.68
N LEU A 174 7.67 5.43 -6.23
CA LEU A 174 8.67 6.49 -6.12
C LEU A 174 8.74 7.12 -4.73
N GLN A 175 7.68 7.03 -3.92
CA GLN A 175 7.69 7.54 -2.54
C GLN A 175 8.85 6.95 -1.72
N TYR A 176 9.19 5.68 -1.94
CA TYR A 176 10.20 4.91 -1.19
C TYR A 176 11.53 4.75 -1.94
N ALA A 177 11.60 5.27 -3.16
CA ALA A 177 12.82 5.29 -3.96
C ALA A 177 13.79 6.35 -3.43
N ASP A 178 15.09 6.16 -3.67
CA ASP A 178 16.09 7.18 -3.39
C ASP A 178 15.98 8.36 -4.38
N GLU A 179 16.71 9.45 -4.10
CA GLU A 179 16.68 10.64 -4.96
C GLU A 179 17.27 10.40 -6.35
N SER A 180 18.19 9.44 -6.51
CA SER A 180 18.75 9.09 -7.82
C SER A 180 17.68 8.44 -8.69
N ALA A 181 16.89 7.52 -8.14
CA ALA A 181 15.81 6.84 -8.85
C ALA A 181 14.66 7.81 -9.18
N LYS A 182 14.27 8.71 -8.26
CA LYS A 182 13.25 9.75 -8.53
C LYS A 182 13.63 10.74 -9.62
N ASP A 183 14.91 10.77 -9.97
CA ASP A 183 15.53 11.70 -10.91
C ASP A 183 16.06 11.00 -12.17
N ASP A 184 15.97 9.68 -12.22
CA ASP A 184 16.31 8.84 -13.36
C ASP A 184 15.15 8.79 -14.34
N TYR A 185 15.40 9.24 -15.58
CA TYR A 185 14.35 9.39 -16.59
C TYR A 185 13.69 8.06 -16.95
N ASP A 186 14.48 7.01 -17.20
CA ASP A 186 13.96 5.72 -17.67
C ASP A 186 13.15 5.02 -16.59
N HIS A 187 13.63 5.06 -15.35
CA HIS A 187 12.92 4.55 -14.19
C HIS A 187 11.59 5.28 -13.98
N VAL A 188 11.61 6.62 -13.95
CA VAL A 188 10.42 7.45 -13.80
C VAL A 188 9.40 7.18 -14.90
N MET A 189 9.85 7.08 -16.16
CA MET A 189 8.96 6.79 -17.28
C MET A 189 8.33 5.40 -17.19
N ASN A 190 9.05 4.40 -16.67
CA ASN A 190 8.50 3.07 -16.45
C ASN A 190 7.44 3.04 -15.34
N VAL A 191 7.63 3.83 -14.29
CA VAL A 191 6.65 3.96 -13.20
C VAL A 191 5.40 4.73 -13.66
N ILE A 192 5.56 5.86 -14.36
CA ILE A 192 4.46 6.71 -14.84
C ILE A 192 3.50 5.97 -15.78
N LYS A 193 4.00 5.01 -16.57
CA LYS A 193 3.16 4.16 -17.43
C LYS A 193 2.07 3.42 -16.63
N ASN A 194 2.32 3.11 -15.36
CA ASN A 194 1.40 2.37 -14.50
C ASN A 194 0.54 3.29 -13.61
N ASP A 195 1.09 4.39 -13.06
CA ASP A 195 0.33 5.45 -12.37
C ASP A 195 0.93 6.84 -12.64
N GLY A 196 0.21 7.70 -13.36
CA GLY A 196 0.62 9.07 -13.68
C GLY A 196 0.72 9.98 -12.45
N ARG A 197 0.06 9.62 -11.33
CA ARG A 197 0.15 10.39 -10.06
C ARG A 197 1.50 10.23 -9.37
N GLU A 198 2.34 9.31 -9.82
CA GLU A 198 3.72 9.16 -9.36
C GLU A 198 4.56 10.41 -9.63
N LEU A 199 4.11 11.27 -10.56
CA LEU A 199 4.73 12.58 -10.81
C LEU A 199 4.91 13.42 -9.54
N GLN A 200 4.08 13.23 -8.50
CA GLN A 200 4.21 13.94 -7.22
C GLN A 200 5.54 13.68 -6.50
N TYR A 201 6.14 12.50 -6.69
CA TYR A 201 7.38 12.06 -6.04
C TYR A 201 8.62 12.22 -6.91
N VAL A 202 8.43 12.46 -8.21
CA VAL A 202 9.49 12.72 -9.18
C VAL A 202 10.27 13.98 -8.81
N SER A 203 11.56 14.02 -9.15
CA SER A 203 12.43 15.17 -8.87
C SER A 203 11.86 16.48 -9.45
N LYS A 204 12.21 17.61 -8.83
CA LYS A 204 11.81 18.94 -9.34
C LYS A 204 12.34 19.23 -10.74
N ARG A 205 13.44 18.59 -11.15
CA ARG A 205 13.97 18.70 -12.51
C ARG A 205 13.04 18.02 -13.50
N LEU A 206 12.66 16.78 -13.23
CA LEU A 206 11.80 16.00 -14.12
C LEU A 206 10.32 16.45 -14.07
N GLN A 207 9.84 17.07 -12.99
CA GLN A 207 8.55 17.78 -12.95
C GLN A 207 8.49 19.01 -13.88
N LYS A 208 9.64 19.47 -14.40
CA LYS A 208 9.75 20.51 -15.44
C LYS A 208 10.03 19.91 -16.82
N ASN A 209 10.23 18.60 -16.92
CA ASN A 209 10.44 17.95 -18.19
C ASN A 209 9.08 17.75 -18.89
N GLN A 210 8.94 18.37 -20.06
CA GLN A 210 7.69 18.35 -20.82
C GLN A 210 7.25 16.93 -21.20
N GLU A 211 8.17 16.04 -21.57
CA GLU A 211 7.83 14.68 -21.98
C GLU A 211 7.32 13.84 -20.81
N VAL A 212 8.00 13.92 -19.66
CA VAL A 212 7.62 13.21 -18.42
C VAL A 212 6.24 13.67 -17.96
N VAL A 213 6.01 14.99 -17.91
CA VAL A 213 4.72 15.55 -17.51
C VAL A 213 3.63 15.19 -18.52
N PHE A 214 3.92 15.26 -19.83
CA PHE A 214 2.96 14.89 -20.85
C PHE A 214 2.54 13.42 -20.73
N ALA A 215 3.49 12.50 -20.51
CA ALA A 215 3.19 11.10 -20.28
C ALA A 215 2.33 10.88 -19.02
N ALA A 216 2.65 11.58 -17.92
CA ALA A 216 1.89 11.50 -16.68
C ALA A 216 0.43 11.99 -16.86
N VAL A 217 0.21 13.13 -17.50
CA VAL A 217 -1.15 13.66 -17.70
C VAL A 217 -1.94 12.85 -18.73
N ALA A 218 -1.26 12.24 -19.71
CA ALA A 218 -1.91 11.33 -20.65
C ALA A 218 -2.42 10.07 -19.95
N GLN A 219 -1.69 9.57 -18.94
CA GLN A 219 -2.10 8.42 -18.13
C GLN A 219 -3.20 8.81 -17.13
N ASN A 220 -3.02 9.92 -16.41
CA ASN A 220 -4.00 10.45 -15.46
C ASN A 220 -3.94 11.98 -15.47
N GLY A 221 -4.98 12.62 -16.01
CA GLY A 221 -5.04 14.07 -16.12
C GLY A 221 -4.81 14.80 -14.79
N ALA A 222 -5.13 14.23 -13.63
CA ALA A 222 -4.94 14.87 -12.33
C ALA A 222 -3.46 15.07 -11.98
N ALA A 223 -2.55 14.36 -12.65
CA ALA A 223 -1.10 14.54 -12.49
C ALA A 223 -0.62 15.98 -12.79
N LEU A 224 -1.41 16.76 -13.53
CA LEU A 224 -1.11 18.18 -13.82
C LEU A 224 -0.87 19.01 -12.55
N GLU A 225 -1.47 18.63 -11.41
CA GLU A 225 -1.23 19.24 -10.10
C GLU A 225 0.26 19.35 -9.75
N PHE A 226 1.04 18.33 -10.12
CA PHE A 226 2.43 18.17 -9.72
C PHE A 226 3.42 18.70 -10.76
N ALA A 227 2.94 19.11 -11.92
CA ALA A 227 3.75 19.78 -12.93
C ALA A 227 4.25 21.15 -12.43
N SER A 228 5.34 21.63 -13.01
CA SER A 228 5.79 23.00 -12.76
C SER A 228 4.75 24.03 -13.23
N LYS A 229 4.77 25.23 -12.63
CA LYS A 229 3.88 26.35 -13.04
C LYS A 229 3.94 26.63 -14.54
N GLU A 230 5.14 26.66 -15.09
CA GLU A 230 5.38 26.83 -16.53
C GLU A 230 4.66 25.77 -17.39
N LEU A 231 4.64 24.51 -16.94
CA LEU A 231 3.95 23.43 -17.65
C LEU A 231 2.44 23.40 -17.36
N GLN A 232 1.98 23.95 -16.24
CA GLN A 232 0.56 24.24 -15.97
C GLN A 232 0.01 25.37 -16.87
N ASP A 233 0.88 26.23 -17.39
CA ASP A 233 0.58 27.26 -18.38
C ASP A 233 0.81 26.76 -19.83
N ASN A 234 1.29 25.53 -20.02
CA ASN A 234 1.50 24.95 -21.34
C ASN A 234 0.18 24.41 -21.89
N ARG A 235 -0.35 25.10 -22.90
CA ARG A 235 -1.64 24.78 -23.53
C ARG A 235 -1.76 23.33 -23.98
N ASN A 236 -0.72 22.75 -24.58
CA ASN A 236 -0.78 21.38 -25.12
C ASN A 236 -0.87 20.33 -23.99
N ILE A 237 -0.12 20.54 -22.91
CA ILE A 237 -0.16 19.67 -21.73
C ILE A 237 -1.52 19.77 -21.05
N VAL A 238 -2.03 20.99 -20.87
CA VAL A 238 -3.35 21.21 -20.24
C VAL A 238 -4.47 20.60 -21.07
N LEU A 239 -4.47 20.80 -22.40
CA LEU A 239 -5.45 20.16 -23.29
C LEU A 239 -5.41 18.64 -23.11
N LYS A 240 -4.22 18.04 -23.05
CA LYS A 240 -4.10 16.59 -22.84
C LYS A 240 -4.62 16.16 -21.46
N ALA A 241 -4.34 16.94 -20.42
CA ALA A 241 -4.80 16.67 -19.06
C ALA A 241 -6.33 16.72 -18.95
N VAL A 242 -6.98 17.74 -19.52
CA VAL A 242 -8.44 17.89 -19.47
C VAL A 242 -9.17 16.91 -20.40
N GLU A 243 -8.52 16.47 -21.48
CA GLU A 243 -9.00 15.37 -22.31
C GLU A 243 -9.01 14.04 -21.54
N SER A 244 -8.00 13.79 -20.69
CA SER A 244 -7.93 12.60 -19.83
C SER A 244 -8.89 12.69 -18.65
N HIS A 245 -8.97 13.86 -17.99
CA HIS A 245 -9.80 14.09 -16.81
C HIS A 245 -10.27 15.55 -16.74
N GLY A 246 -11.56 15.83 -17.00
CA GLY A 246 -12.07 17.21 -17.12
C GLY A 246 -11.79 18.10 -15.89
N LEU A 247 -11.86 17.55 -14.67
CA LEU A 247 -11.56 18.29 -13.43
C LEU A 247 -10.12 18.78 -13.32
N SER A 248 -9.20 18.29 -14.15
CA SER A 248 -7.82 18.75 -14.20
C SER A 248 -7.67 20.22 -14.57
N LEU A 249 -8.72 20.83 -15.15
CA LEU A 249 -8.78 22.27 -15.41
C LEU A 249 -8.45 23.10 -14.16
N ARG A 250 -8.75 22.60 -12.96
CA ARG A 250 -8.45 23.27 -11.69
C ARG A 250 -6.96 23.55 -11.46
N TYR A 251 -6.09 22.78 -12.10
CA TYR A 251 -4.63 22.89 -11.97
C TYR A 251 -4.00 23.72 -13.08
N ALA A 252 -4.76 24.07 -14.11
CA ALA A 252 -4.26 24.87 -15.22
C ALA A 252 -3.99 26.32 -14.78
N GLY A 253 -3.09 26.96 -15.51
CA GLY A 253 -2.85 28.40 -15.48
C GLY A 253 -4.12 29.24 -15.55
N GLU A 254 -4.11 30.44 -14.96
CA GLU A 254 -5.29 31.32 -14.94
C GLU A 254 -5.76 31.70 -16.36
N GLU A 255 -4.80 31.93 -17.26
CA GLU A 255 -5.05 32.22 -18.67
C GLU A 255 -5.74 31.04 -19.37
N LEU A 256 -5.29 29.81 -19.11
CA LEU A 256 -5.88 28.60 -19.70
C LEU A 256 -7.23 28.23 -19.10
N ARG A 257 -7.50 28.61 -17.84
CA ARG A 257 -8.85 28.57 -17.24
C ARG A 257 -9.79 29.64 -17.82
N SER A 258 -9.25 30.56 -18.60
CA SER A 258 -9.98 31.57 -19.38
C SER A 258 -9.93 31.30 -20.89
N ASP A 259 -9.23 30.25 -21.34
CA ASP A 259 -9.21 29.81 -22.73
C ASP A 259 -10.51 29.04 -23.01
N ARG A 260 -11.32 29.62 -23.91
CA ARG A 260 -12.64 29.10 -24.26
C ARG A 260 -12.58 27.64 -24.76
N GLU A 261 -11.59 27.28 -25.57
CA GLU A 261 -11.48 25.93 -26.13
C GLU A 261 -11.08 24.91 -25.06
N VAL A 262 -10.12 25.28 -24.21
CA VAL A 262 -9.68 24.43 -23.09
C VAL A 262 -10.82 24.16 -22.13
N VAL A 263 -11.56 25.21 -21.74
CA VAL A 263 -12.72 25.09 -20.83
C VAL A 263 -13.82 24.26 -21.47
N LEU A 264 -14.15 24.49 -22.74
CA LEU A 264 -15.19 23.72 -23.43
C LEU A 264 -14.83 22.23 -23.49
N LEU A 265 -13.57 21.89 -23.78
CA LEU A 265 -13.10 20.50 -23.77
C LEU A 265 -13.21 19.88 -22.37
N ALA A 266 -12.75 20.59 -21.33
CA ALA A 266 -12.81 20.13 -19.96
C ALA A 266 -14.25 19.86 -19.49
N VAL A 267 -15.14 20.82 -19.77
CA VAL A 267 -16.58 20.73 -19.46
C VAL A 267 -17.23 19.58 -20.22
N SER A 268 -16.85 19.38 -21.49
CA SER A 268 -17.35 18.29 -22.34
C SER A 268 -16.97 16.90 -21.81
N ASN A 269 -15.88 16.81 -21.03
CA ASN A 269 -15.44 15.59 -20.37
C ASN A 269 -16.09 15.42 -18.99
N ASP A 270 -16.09 16.49 -18.16
CA ASP A 270 -16.72 16.53 -16.84
C ASP A 270 -17.38 17.90 -16.62
N SER A 271 -18.71 17.92 -16.47
CA SER A 271 -19.48 19.17 -16.29
C SER A 271 -19.08 19.96 -15.04
N ASN A 272 -18.55 19.29 -14.01
CA ASN A 272 -18.06 19.94 -12.80
C ASN A 272 -16.80 20.77 -13.05
N ALA A 273 -16.10 20.56 -14.18
CA ALA A 273 -14.96 21.38 -14.58
C ALA A 273 -15.34 22.86 -14.75
N LEU A 274 -16.61 23.15 -15.08
CA LEU A 274 -17.11 24.52 -15.21
C LEU A 274 -16.85 25.37 -13.95
N ALA A 275 -16.88 24.76 -12.76
CA ALA A 275 -16.61 25.47 -11.51
C ALA A 275 -15.21 26.10 -11.44
N TRP A 276 -14.26 25.56 -12.22
CA TRP A 276 -12.86 25.98 -12.25
C TRP A 276 -12.54 26.99 -13.36
N ALA A 277 -13.46 27.19 -14.30
CA ALA A 277 -13.34 28.19 -15.34
C ALA A 277 -13.39 29.61 -14.75
N SER A 278 -12.86 30.57 -15.51
CA SER A 278 -12.96 31.99 -15.19
C SER A 278 -14.41 32.44 -15.03
N ARG A 279 -14.64 33.53 -14.29
CA ARG A 279 -16.01 34.02 -14.03
C ARG A 279 -16.78 34.32 -15.31
N SER A 280 -16.11 34.86 -16.33
CA SER A 280 -16.73 35.18 -17.63
C SER A 280 -17.20 33.93 -18.35
N LEU A 281 -16.39 32.87 -18.40
CA LEU A 281 -16.74 31.62 -19.08
C LEU A 281 -17.76 30.78 -18.32
N ARG A 282 -17.89 30.96 -16.99
CA ARG A 282 -18.95 30.31 -16.22
C ARG A 282 -20.35 30.82 -16.54
N THR A 283 -20.46 32.06 -17.01
CA THR A 283 -21.71 32.67 -17.45
C THR A 283 -21.90 32.62 -18.97
N ASP A 284 -20.93 32.07 -19.70
CA ASP A 284 -21.04 31.89 -21.15
C ASP A 284 -22.16 30.88 -21.44
N SER A 285 -23.12 31.29 -22.27
CA SER A 285 -24.32 30.51 -22.52
C SER A 285 -24.01 29.20 -23.24
N GLU A 286 -23.03 29.18 -24.15
CA GLU A 286 -22.68 27.97 -24.90
C GLU A 286 -21.94 26.97 -24.01
N ILE A 287 -21.02 27.43 -23.17
CA ILE A 287 -20.30 26.56 -22.22
C ILE A 287 -21.25 26.02 -21.14
N ALA A 288 -22.14 26.87 -20.60
CA ALA A 288 -23.13 26.44 -19.63
C ALA A 288 -24.09 25.41 -20.22
N LEU A 289 -24.52 25.59 -21.48
CA LEU A 289 -25.30 24.58 -22.20
C LEU A 289 -24.51 23.29 -22.40
N ALA A 290 -23.24 23.36 -22.82
CA ALA A 290 -22.40 22.17 -22.95
C ALA A 290 -22.32 21.37 -21.64
N ALA A 291 -22.18 22.05 -20.49
CA ALA A 291 -22.16 21.42 -19.17
C ALA A 291 -23.47 20.70 -18.80
N ILE A 292 -24.61 21.18 -19.30
CA ILE A 292 -25.93 20.58 -19.08
C ILE A 292 -26.08 19.30 -19.91
N TYR A 293 -25.57 19.31 -21.14
CA TYR A 293 -25.75 18.22 -22.10
C TYR A 293 -24.65 17.15 -22.07
N THR A 294 -23.58 17.36 -21.31
CA THR A 294 -22.59 16.32 -21.04
C THR A 294 -23.17 15.15 -20.28
N LYS A 295 -22.80 13.94 -20.74
CA LYS A 295 -23.39 12.64 -20.37
C LYS A 295 -23.68 12.49 -18.87
N GLY A 296 -24.96 12.61 -18.52
CA GLY A 296 -25.59 11.95 -17.37
C GLY A 296 -25.24 12.49 -15.99
N SER A 297 -26.24 13.13 -15.36
CA SER A 297 -26.37 13.28 -13.90
C SER A 297 -25.26 14.03 -13.16
N GLY A 298 -25.37 15.37 -13.12
CA GLY A 298 -24.47 16.14 -12.26
C GLY A 298 -24.75 17.63 -12.10
N MET A 299 -26.00 18.12 -12.09
CA MET A 299 -26.21 19.55 -11.80
C MET A 299 -27.57 19.89 -11.16
N PHE A 300 -27.64 19.75 -9.83
CA PHE A 300 -28.54 20.56 -9.00
C PHE A 300 -27.77 21.49 -8.03
N LYS A 301 -26.43 21.60 -8.13
CA LYS A 301 -25.63 22.43 -7.21
C LYS A 301 -24.79 23.54 -7.85
N ALA A 302 -24.45 23.47 -9.14
CA ALA A 302 -23.51 24.45 -9.72
C ALA A 302 -24.16 25.76 -10.21
N VAL A 303 -25.47 25.77 -10.50
CA VAL A 303 -26.13 26.94 -11.11
C VAL A 303 -26.71 27.92 -10.07
N GLY A 304 -26.68 27.60 -8.76
CA GLY A 304 -27.35 28.45 -7.75
C GLY A 304 -28.85 28.65 -8.01
N MET A 305 -29.44 27.84 -8.90
CA MET A 305 -30.87 27.83 -9.19
C MET A 305 -31.55 26.99 -8.11
N THR A 306 -31.99 27.67 -7.05
CA THR A 306 -33.10 27.17 -6.24
C THR A 306 -34.29 27.03 -7.19
N CYS A 307 -34.63 25.81 -7.57
CA CYS A 307 -35.85 25.52 -8.32
C CYS A 307 -37.06 25.82 -7.43
N GLY A 308 -37.51 27.07 -7.46
CA GLY A 308 -38.81 27.50 -6.97
C GLY A 308 -39.77 27.61 -8.14
N GLY A 309 -40.54 26.55 -8.39
CA GLY A 309 -41.80 26.65 -9.16
C GLY A 309 -41.92 25.72 -10.38
N PRO A 310 -43.09 25.08 -10.59
CA PRO A 310 -43.34 24.21 -11.71
C PRO A 310 -43.79 25.03 -12.92
N ARG A 311 -42.91 25.22 -13.91
CA ARG A 311 -43.20 25.39 -15.35
C ARG A 311 -41.99 26.02 -16.05
N CYS A 312 -41.23 25.20 -16.77
CA CYS A 312 -40.53 25.65 -17.97
C CYS A 312 -40.61 24.49 -18.98
N HIS A 313 -41.26 24.75 -20.12
CA HIS A 313 -41.25 23.90 -21.31
C HIS A 313 -40.16 24.42 -22.26
N ILE A 314 -39.36 23.47 -22.77
CA ILE A 314 -38.43 23.46 -23.91
C ILE A 314 -37.58 24.73 -24.12
#